data_AF-A0A923RWF0-F1
#
_entry.id   AF-A0A923RWF0-F1
#
_cell.length_a   1.000
_cell.length_b   1.000
_cell.length_c   1.000
_cell.angle_alpha   90.00
_cell.angle_beta   90.00
_cell.angle_gamma   90.00
#
_symmetry.space_group_name_H-M   'P 1'
#
loop_
_entity.id
_entity.type
_entity.pdbx_description
1 polymer ?
#
loop_
_entity_poly.entity_id
_entity_poly.type
_entity_poly.pdbx_seq_one_letter_code
_entity_poly.pdbx_strand_id
1 'polypeptide(L)'
;MFYLKHKEEKLNIGDDNVFTTCPICGKEHAVDLHELLAGGEADLFGTAVYCPACAERRFRDRKTAQSSKQEMARPTGRVLPFR
;
A
#
# COMPACT_ATOMS: atom_id res chain seq x y z
N MET A 1 12.33 -16.43 -15.44
CA MET A 1 11.56 -16.16 -16.67
C MET A 1 10.11 -16.55 -16.42
N PHE A 2 9.25 -15.56 -16.17
CA PHE A 2 7.81 -15.75 -16.01
C PHE A 2 7.09 -15.39 -17.32
N TYR A 3 5.93 -16.01 -17.58
CA TYR A 3 5.10 -15.69 -18.74
C TYR A 3 3.62 -15.86 -18.40
N LEU A 4 2.77 -15.06 -19.04
CA LEU A 4 1.33 -15.28 -19.09
C LEU A 4 1.04 -16.28 -20.20
N LYS A 5 0.22 -17.30 -19.90
CA LYS A 5 -0.30 -18.24 -20.90
C LYS A 5 -1.79 -18.00 -21.11
N HIS A 6 -2.18 -17.63 -22.32
CA HIS A 6 -3.58 -17.45 -22.68
C HIS A 6 -3.85 -18.15 -24.02
N LYS A 7 -4.80 -19.09 -24.06
CA LYS A 7 -5.17 -19.84 -25.28
C LYS A 7 -3.95 -20.39 -26.06
N GLU A 8 -3.01 -21.00 -25.34
CA GLU A 8 -1.75 -21.58 -25.87
C GLU A 8 -0.68 -20.56 -26.33
N GLU A 9 -1.00 -19.28 -26.36
CA GLU A 9 -0.02 -18.21 -26.57
C GLU A 9 0.71 -17.88 -25.26
N LYS A 10 1.99 -17.53 -25.38
CA LYS A 10 2.84 -17.11 -24.27
C LYS A 10 3.24 -15.66 -24.45
N LEU A 11 3.00 -14.85 -23.42
CA LEU A 11 3.51 -13.49 -23.33
C LEU A 11 4.50 -13.43 -22.17
N ASN A 12 5.77 -13.17 -22.46
CA ASN A 12 6.79 -13.04 -21.42
C ASN A 12 6.47 -11.86 -20.51
N ILE A 13 6.68 -12.02 -19.21
CA ILE A 13 6.54 -10.94 -18.22
C ILE A 13 7.93 -10.32 -18.02
N GLY A 14 8.04 -9.02 -18.24
CA GLY A 14 9.25 -8.21 -18.06
C GLY A 14 8.93 -6.85 -17.44
N ASP A 15 9.95 -6.08 -17.10
CA ASP A 15 9.78 -4.84 -16.30
C ASP A 15 9.01 -3.72 -17.04
N ASP A 16 8.84 -3.85 -18.36
CA ASP A 16 8.20 -2.88 -19.24
C ASP A 16 6.73 -3.21 -19.56
N ASN A 17 6.25 -4.40 -19.19
CA ASN A 17 4.91 -4.88 -19.58
C ASN A 17 4.01 -5.32 -18.42
N VAL A 18 4.36 -4.94 -17.19
CA VAL A 18 3.51 -5.17 -16.02
C VAL A 18 2.83 -3.89 -15.58
N PHE A 19 1.50 -3.89 -15.66
CA PHE A 19 0.65 -2.77 -15.30
C PHE A 19 -0.49 -3.22 -14.40
N THR A 20 -0.98 -2.28 -13.59
CA THR A 20 -2.20 -2.47 -12.81
C THR A 20 -3.00 -1.18 -12.75
N THR A 21 -4.23 -1.29 -12.30
CA THR A 21 -5.16 -0.17 -12.21
C THR A 21 -5.37 0.22 -10.76
N CYS A 22 -5.12 1.49 -10.45
CA CYS A 22 -5.36 2.00 -9.11
C CYS A 22 -6.85 1.91 -8.75
N PRO A 23 -7.24 1.24 -7.65
CA PRO A 23 -8.64 1.05 -7.29
C PRO A 23 -9.34 2.33 -6.78
N ILE A 24 -8.57 3.41 -6.53
CA ILE A 24 -9.12 4.70 -6.06
C ILE A 24 -9.47 5.62 -7.23
N CYS A 25 -8.56 5.75 -8.20
CA CYS A 25 -8.71 6.72 -9.29
C CYS A 25 -8.89 6.07 -10.67
N GLY A 26 -8.75 4.75 -10.78
CA GLY A 26 -8.88 4.02 -12.05
C GLY A 26 -7.72 4.23 -13.03
N LYS A 27 -6.64 4.92 -12.63
CA LYS A 27 -5.48 5.16 -13.50
C LYS A 27 -4.60 3.92 -13.58
N GLU A 28 -4.23 3.54 -14.80
CA GLU A 28 -3.22 2.52 -15.07
C GLU A 28 -1.81 3.06 -14.74
N HIS A 29 -0.99 2.21 -14.14
CA HIS A 29 0.42 2.51 -13.88
C HIS A 29 1.27 1.24 -13.89
N ALA A 30 2.55 1.40 -14.22
CA ALA A 30 3.53 0.32 -14.16
C ALA A 30 3.76 -0.13 -12.71
N VAL A 31 4.12 -1.40 -12.54
CA VAL A 31 4.46 -1.99 -11.25
C VAL A 31 5.65 -2.93 -11.37
N ASP A 32 6.50 -2.92 -10.34
CA ASP A 32 7.59 -3.88 -10.19
C ASP A 32 7.10 -5.09 -9.38
N LEU A 33 7.00 -6.26 -10.03
CA LEU A 33 6.59 -7.50 -9.37
C LEU A 33 7.62 -8.02 -8.38
N HIS A 34 8.91 -7.78 -8.62
CA HIS A 34 9.97 -8.21 -7.71
C HIS A 34 9.86 -7.44 -6.40
N GLU A 35 9.67 -6.12 -6.47
CA GLU A 35 9.44 -5.29 -5.27
C GLU A 35 8.12 -5.67 -4.58
N LEU A 36 7.04 -5.85 -5.34
CA LEU A 36 5.71 -6.16 -4.79
C LEU A 36 5.70 -7.49 -4.02
N LEU A 37 6.36 -8.52 -4.56
CA LEU A 37 6.36 -9.87 -3.99
C LEU A 37 7.46 -10.11 -2.95
N ALA A 38 8.41 -9.17 -2.79
CA ALA A 38 9.54 -9.32 -1.86
C ALA A 38 9.10 -9.56 -0.40
N GLY A 39 7.94 -9.04 0.00
CA GLY A 39 7.40 -9.19 1.35
C GLY A 39 6.74 -10.54 1.66
N GLY A 40 6.54 -11.41 0.66
CA GLY A 40 5.97 -12.76 0.83
C GLY A 40 4.48 -12.84 1.18
N GLU A 41 3.84 -11.73 1.59
CA GLU A 41 2.40 -11.66 1.88
C GLU A 41 1.56 -11.23 0.66
N ALA A 42 2.20 -10.74 -0.40
CA ALA A 42 1.52 -10.28 -1.60
C ALA A 42 1.14 -11.45 -2.53
N ASP A 43 -0.08 -11.40 -3.05
CA ASP A 43 -0.60 -12.27 -4.09
C ASP A 43 -0.89 -11.47 -5.38
N LEU A 44 -1.14 -12.16 -6.49
CA LEU A 44 -1.43 -11.48 -7.77
C LEU A 44 -2.91 -11.07 -7.94
N PHE A 45 -3.78 -11.38 -6.98
CA PHE A 45 -5.24 -11.21 -7.14
C PHE A 45 -5.90 -10.36 -6.04
N GLY A 46 -5.60 -10.63 -4.77
CA GLY A 46 -6.10 -9.89 -3.61
C GLY A 46 -5.28 -8.65 -3.25
N THR A 47 -4.07 -8.51 -3.79
CA THR A 47 -3.19 -7.37 -3.48
C THR A 47 -3.56 -6.14 -4.30
N ALA A 48 -4.06 -5.12 -3.61
CA ALA A 48 -4.37 -3.83 -4.22
C ALA A 48 -3.15 -2.92 -4.25
N VAL A 49 -2.69 -2.56 -5.44
CA VAL A 49 -1.61 -1.59 -5.64
C VAL A 49 -2.20 -0.22 -5.99
N TYR A 50 -1.68 0.83 -5.34
CA TYR A 50 -2.13 2.20 -5.53
C TYR A 50 -1.13 2.98 -6.38
N CYS A 51 -1.63 3.89 -7.23
CA CYS A 51 -0.74 4.81 -7.92
C CYS A 51 -0.03 5.76 -6.93
N PRO A 52 1.13 6.33 -7.29
CA PRO A 52 1.93 7.15 -6.38
C PRO A 52 1.14 8.28 -5.71
N ALA A 53 0.32 9.00 -6.48
CA ALA A 53 -0.50 10.10 -5.96
C ALA A 53 -1.53 9.64 -4.91
N CYS A 54 -2.19 8.50 -5.14
CA CYS A 54 -3.17 7.94 -4.20
C CYS A 54 -2.48 7.33 -2.98
N ALA A 55 -1.32 6.72 -3.15
CA ALA A 55 -0.51 6.20 -2.05
C ALA A 55 -0.06 7.33 -1.13
N GLU A 56 0.52 8.41 -1.66
CA GLU A 56 0.94 9.59 -0.91
C GLU A 56 -0.21 10.20 -0.09
N ARG A 57 -1.38 10.36 -0.71
CA ARG A 57 -2.58 10.85 -0.03
C ARG A 57 -2.94 9.96 1.15
N ARG A 58 -2.96 8.63 0.96
CA ARG A 58 -3.30 7.66 2.01
C ARG A 58 -2.28 7.65 3.14
N PHE A 59 -0.98 7.80 2.83
CA PHE A 59 0.07 7.92 3.85
C PHE A 59 -0.08 9.21 4.66
N ARG A 60 -0.44 10.32 4.01
CA ARG A 60 -0.70 11.60 4.69
C ARG A 60 -1.90 11.50 5.63
N ASP A 61 -3.01 10.94 5.16
CA ASP A 61 -4.24 10.78 5.94
C ASP A 61 -4.01 9.90 7.19
N ARG A 62 -3.18 8.85 7.08
CA ARG A 62 -2.78 8.02 8.24
C ARG A 62 -1.94 8.78 9.27
N LYS A 63 -1.00 9.64 8.84
CA LYS A 63 -0.18 10.44 9.77
C LYS A 63 -1.03 11.44 10.55
N THR A 64 -1.98 12.09 9.90
CA THR A 64 -2.92 13.02 10.55
C THR A 64 -3.80 12.31 11.59
N ALA A 65 -4.25 11.09 11.28
CA ALA A 65 -5.06 10.28 12.20
C ALA A 65 -4.26 9.71 13.40
N GLN A 66 -2.94 9.56 13.29
CA GLN A 66 -2.08 9.11 14.40
C GLN A 66 -1.68 10.28 15.32
N SER A 67 -1.51 11.49 14.78
CA SER A 67 -1.24 12.70 15.56
C SER A 67 -2.36 13.02 16.54
N SER A 68 -3.63 12.86 16.14
CA SER A 68 -4.77 13.16 17.02
C SER A 68 -4.93 12.15 18.16
N LYS A 69 -4.47 10.90 18.01
CA LYS A 69 -4.55 9.88 19.07
C LYS A 69 -3.47 10.01 20.14
N GLN A 70 -2.30 10.59 19.84
CA GLN A 70 -1.25 10.80 20.84
C GLN A 70 -1.58 11.93 21.83
N GLU A 71 -2.42 12.90 21.45
CA GLU A 71 -2.81 14.00 22.34
C GLU A 71 -3.89 13.62 23.36
N MET A 72 -4.58 12.49 23.17
CA MET A 72 -5.65 12.01 24.08
C MET A 72 -5.13 11.13 25.23
N ALA A 73 -3.83 10.79 25.23
CA ALA A 73 -3.21 9.88 26.20
C ALA A 73 -2.36 10.61 27.27
N ARG A 74 -2.61 11.90 27.54
CA ARG A 74 -1.99 12.60 28.68
C ARG A 74 -2.93 12.56 29.87
N PRO A 75 -2.76 11.66 30.85
CA PRO A 75 -3.55 11.71 32.07
C PRO A 75 -3.18 13.02 32.79
N THR A 76 -4.14 13.93 32.92
CA THR A 76 -4.07 15.03 33.89
C THR A 76 -4.23 14.43 35.29
N GLY A 77 -3.22 13.70 35.75
CA GLY A 77 -3.13 13.23 37.12
C GLY A 77 -2.79 14.40 38.02
N ARG A 78 -3.80 14.96 38.71
CA ARG A 78 -3.57 15.71 39.96
C ARG A 78 -2.93 14.74 40.95
N VAL A 79 -1.64 14.91 41.21
CA VAL A 79 -1.02 14.26 42.36
C VAL A 79 -1.55 14.98 43.60
N LEU A 80 -2.46 14.35 44.34
CA LEU A 80 -2.84 14.83 45.66
C LEU A 80 -1.66 14.61 46.61
N PRO A 81 -1.29 15.59 47.45
CA PRO A 81 -0.21 15.40 48.41
C PRO A 81 -0.67 14.37 49.45
N PHE A 82 0.10 13.30 49.59
CA PHE A 82 -0.04 12.41 50.74
C PHE A 82 0.33 13.18 52.01
N ARG A 83 -0.51 12.96 53.00
CA ARG A 83 -0.67 13.66 54.27
C ARG A 83 0.51 13.46 55.22
#